data_AF-G0NSS0-F1
#
_entry.id   AF-G0NSS0-F1
#
_cell.length_a   1.000
_cell.length_b   1.000
_cell.length_c   1.000
_cell.angle_alpha   90.00
_cell.angle_beta   90.00
_cell.angle_gamma   90.00
#
_symmetry.space_group_name_H-M   'P 1'
#
loop_
_entity.id
_entity.type
_entity.pdbx_description
1 polymer ?
#
loop_
_entity_poly.entity_id
_entity_poly.type
_entity_poly.pdbx_seq_one_letter_code
_entity_poly.pdbx_strand_id
1 'polypeptide(L)'
;MACFYEETCIMAFEAETTCQLFYYTSKPTYLIVLDSSADGIEETGVVAIKSNVSSCSTTFNFSFIFIPSEIENENYFWYKTFTGWAFQSCRFGWQRFDRNNGASIVCMKTVVSGTLEAAKQQCESLNSTLIGVASTQENDWMRNTVLQITNDETAMFWISGLRNVSKDEGSELIWTDGITTDNTTIALLNDITGESENCLAIQATETSSIINMNCGSGAPTGAFCGYKFI
;
A
#
# COMPACT_ATOMS: atom_id res chain seq x y z
N MET A 1 -25.97 16.78 -4.18
CA MET A 1 -24.84 17.69 -3.87
C MET A 1 -24.08 17.36 -2.57
N ALA A 2 -24.22 16.16 -1.97
CA ALA A 2 -23.48 15.82 -0.73
C ALA A 2 -21.98 15.52 -0.97
N CYS A 3 -21.61 14.83 -2.05
CA CYS A 3 -20.22 14.40 -2.32
C CYS A 3 -19.18 15.52 -2.34
N PHE A 4 -19.57 16.70 -2.84
CA PHE A 4 -18.65 17.85 -2.95
C PHE A 4 -18.14 18.29 -1.57
N TYR A 5 -19.02 18.30 -0.56
CA TYR A 5 -18.70 18.72 0.81
C TYR A 5 -18.12 17.60 1.68
N GLU A 6 -18.31 16.35 1.29
CA GLU A 6 -17.77 15.19 2.01
C GLU A 6 -16.32 14.94 1.60
N GLU A 7 -15.38 15.06 2.55
CA GLU A 7 -13.94 14.85 2.31
C GLU A 7 -13.62 13.47 1.72
N THR A 8 -14.35 12.44 2.18
CA THR A 8 -14.09 11.05 1.79
C THR A 8 -14.74 10.64 0.48
N CYS A 9 -15.62 11.47 -0.07
CA CYS A 9 -16.39 11.14 -1.28
C CYS A 9 -15.56 11.40 -2.54
N ILE A 10 -15.50 10.41 -3.43
CA ILE A 10 -14.69 10.45 -4.66
C ILE A 10 -15.54 10.54 -5.93
N MET A 11 -16.81 10.11 -5.86
CA MET A 11 -17.70 10.05 -7.01
C MET A 11 -19.16 9.99 -6.57
N ALA A 12 -20.04 10.57 -7.39
CA ALA A 12 -21.47 10.37 -7.30
C ALA A 12 -22.00 9.80 -8.62
N PHE A 13 -22.92 8.84 -8.53
CA PHE A 13 -23.74 8.37 -9.65
C PHE A 13 -25.17 8.84 -9.41
N GLU A 14 -25.75 9.50 -10.40
CA GLU A 14 -27.11 10.02 -10.37
C GLU A 14 -27.89 9.50 -11.58
N ALA A 15 -29.00 8.83 -11.33
CA ALA A 15 -29.99 8.44 -12.32
C ALA A 15 -31.38 8.90 -11.85
N GLU A 16 -32.40 8.80 -12.70
CA GLU A 16 -33.74 9.40 -12.49
C GLU A 16 -34.34 9.16 -11.08
N THR A 17 -34.06 8.02 -10.47
CA THR A 17 -34.61 7.64 -9.14
C THR A 17 -33.54 7.31 -8.10
N THR A 18 -32.25 7.38 -8.45
CA THR A 18 -31.17 6.90 -7.57
C THR A 18 -29.99 7.85 -7.56
N CYS A 19 -29.54 8.22 -6.36
CA CYS A 19 -28.26 8.87 -6.14
C CYS A 19 -27.40 7.95 -5.26
N GLN A 20 -26.25 7.51 -5.80
CA GLN A 20 -25.28 6.69 -5.08
C GLN A 20 -23.99 7.47 -4.90
N LEU A 21 -23.46 7.46 -3.68
CA LEU A 21 -22.22 8.13 -3.31
C LEU A 21 -21.14 7.08 -3.08
N PHE A 22 -19.94 7.36 -3.59
CA PHE A 22 -18.79 6.48 -3.50
C PHE A 22 -17.71 7.18 -2.69
N TYR A 23 -17.18 6.47 -1.70
CA TYR A 23 -16.17 6.97 -0.77
C TYR A 23 -14.95 6.07 -0.81
N TYR A 24 -13.75 6.65 -0.74
CA TYR A 24 -12.52 5.85 -0.68
C TYR A 24 -12.42 5.02 0.61
N THR A 25 -13.18 5.38 1.65
CA THR A 25 -13.20 4.69 2.94
C THR A 25 -14.02 3.39 2.96
N SER A 26 -15.01 3.21 2.07
CA SER A 26 -16.06 2.19 2.25
C SER A 26 -16.23 1.16 1.12
N LYS A 27 -15.60 1.33 -0.05
CA LYS A 27 -15.87 0.50 -1.25
C LYS A 27 -14.59 0.27 -2.09
N PRO A 28 -14.58 -0.76 -2.99
CA PRO A 28 -13.47 -1.68 -3.19
C PRO A 28 -12.29 -1.07 -3.95
N THR A 29 -11.16 -1.76 -3.81
CA THR A 29 -9.83 -1.54 -4.36
C THR A 29 -9.80 -1.12 -5.85
N TYR A 30 -10.89 -1.32 -6.62
CA TYR A 30 -11.01 -0.95 -8.02
C TYR A 30 -12.43 -0.48 -8.40
N LEU A 31 -12.56 0.70 -9.00
CA LEU A 31 -13.80 1.18 -9.64
C LEU A 31 -13.54 1.47 -11.12
N ILE A 32 -14.50 1.13 -11.99
CA ILE A 32 -14.49 1.51 -13.40
C ILE A 32 -15.77 2.28 -13.71
N VAL A 33 -15.62 3.39 -14.42
CA VAL A 33 -16.69 4.15 -15.06
C VAL A 33 -16.51 3.97 -16.55
N LEU A 34 -17.52 3.42 -17.22
CA LEU A 34 -17.50 3.21 -18.66
C LEU A 34 -18.17 4.39 -19.37
N ASP A 35 -17.62 4.78 -20.52
CA ASP A 35 -18.28 5.72 -21.42
C ASP A 35 -19.55 5.06 -21.97
N SER A 36 -20.68 5.76 -21.96
CA SER A 36 -21.99 5.23 -22.39
C SER A 36 -22.02 4.73 -23.85
N SER A 37 -21.05 5.12 -24.66
CA SER A 37 -20.86 4.64 -26.04
C SER A 37 -20.14 3.30 -26.15
N ALA A 38 -19.49 2.80 -25.08
CA ALA A 38 -18.68 1.59 -25.11
C ALA A 38 -19.51 0.30 -25.10
N ASP A 39 -20.66 0.30 -24.42
CA ASP A 39 -21.52 -0.88 -24.28
C ASP A 39 -22.83 -0.82 -25.08
N GLY A 40 -23.09 0.30 -25.77
CA GLY A 40 -24.32 0.49 -26.58
C GLY A 40 -25.61 0.55 -25.75
N ILE A 41 -25.50 0.65 -24.42
CA ILE A 41 -26.62 0.79 -23.50
C ILE A 41 -26.71 2.26 -23.10
N GLU A 42 -27.74 2.96 -23.58
CA GLU A 42 -28.12 4.30 -23.10
C GLU A 42 -28.72 4.17 -21.70
N GLU A 43 -27.89 4.01 -20.67
CA GLU A 43 -28.33 4.22 -19.30
C GLU A 43 -28.38 5.72 -19.01
N THR A 44 -29.52 6.20 -18.51
CA THR A 44 -29.87 7.61 -18.26
C THR A 44 -29.20 8.19 -17.00
N GLY A 45 -27.98 7.75 -16.71
CA GLY A 45 -27.22 8.13 -15.52
C GLY A 45 -26.10 9.13 -15.83
N VAL A 46 -25.86 10.05 -14.90
CA VAL A 46 -24.71 10.96 -14.90
C VAL A 46 -23.74 10.51 -13.81
N VAL A 47 -22.47 10.39 -14.17
CA VAL A 47 -21.38 10.18 -13.22
C VAL A 47 -20.66 11.50 -13.00
N ALA A 48 -20.52 11.90 -11.73
CA ALA A 48 -19.73 13.05 -11.33
C ALA A 48 -18.50 12.58 -10.55
N ILE A 49 -17.31 12.75 -11.12
CA ILE A 49 -16.02 12.46 -10.47
C ILE A 49 -15.55 13.71 -9.73
N LYS A 50 -15.21 13.57 -8.44
CA LYS A 50 -14.65 14.69 -7.66
C LYS A 50 -13.22 14.99 -8.13
N SER A 51 -12.89 16.26 -8.28
CA SER A 51 -11.58 16.71 -8.76
C SER A 51 -11.20 18.05 -8.15
N ASN A 52 -9.91 18.28 -7.97
CA ASN A 52 -9.36 19.62 -7.72
C ASN A 52 -8.84 20.21 -9.04
N VAL A 53 -9.61 21.11 -9.66
CA VAL A 53 -9.22 21.79 -10.91
C VAL A 53 -9.00 23.28 -10.66
N SER A 54 -7.93 23.84 -11.25
CA SER A 54 -7.57 25.25 -11.09
C SER A 54 -8.49 26.22 -11.83
N SER A 55 -9.27 25.74 -12.81
CA SER A 55 -10.27 26.52 -13.54
C SER A 55 -11.42 25.65 -14.04
N CYS A 56 -12.63 26.21 -14.07
CA CYS A 56 -13.81 25.56 -14.61
C CYS A 56 -13.84 25.70 -16.14
N SER A 57 -13.17 24.78 -16.85
CA SER A 57 -13.31 24.62 -18.30
C SER A 57 -14.57 23.80 -18.63
N THR A 58 -15.16 24.02 -19.81
CA THR A 58 -16.28 23.21 -20.32
C THR A 58 -15.83 21.83 -20.79
N THR A 59 -14.55 21.67 -21.12
CA THR A 59 -13.96 20.39 -21.51
C THR A 59 -12.62 20.20 -20.84
N PHE A 60 -12.41 19.00 -20.31
CA PHE A 60 -11.14 18.60 -19.72
C PHE A 60 -10.57 17.40 -20.47
N ASN A 61 -9.34 17.52 -20.94
CA ASN A 61 -8.60 16.41 -21.55
C ASN A 61 -7.51 15.95 -20.59
N PHE A 62 -7.93 15.29 -19.51
CA PHE A 62 -7.02 14.76 -18.51
C PHE A 62 -6.68 13.30 -18.78
N SER A 63 -5.43 12.93 -18.55
CA SER A 63 -5.02 11.52 -18.45
C SER A 63 -5.22 10.97 -17.03
N PHE A 64 -5.24 11.85 -16.02
CA PHE A 64 -5.46 11.53 -14.61
C PHE A 64 -6.14 12.69 -13.89
N ILE A 65 -6.88 12.37 -12.83
CA ILE A 65 -7.55 13.32 -11.92
C ILE A 65 -7.09 13.01 -10.51
N PHE A 66 -6.54 14.02 -9.81
CA PHE A 66 -6.12 13.87 -8.42
C PHE A 66 -7.23 14.28 -7.45
N ILE A 67 -7.33 13.50 -6.38
CA ILE A 67 -8.20 13.75 -5.23
C ILE A 67 -7.31 13.71 -3.99
N PRO A 68 -6.96 14.87 -3.40
CA PRO A 68 -6.22 14.89 -2.16
C PRO A 68 -7.09 14.34 -1.02
N SER A 69 -6.51 13.49 -0.17
CA SER A 69 -7.09 13.05 1.09
C SER A 69 -6.40 13.79 2.23
N GLU A 70 -7.14 14.70 2.88
CA GLU A 70 -6.65 15.39 4.07
C GLU A 70 -6.53 14.45 5.28
N ILE A 71 -7.30 13.35 5.29
CA ILE A 71 -7.33 12.38 6.38
C ILE A 71 -6.07 11.51 6.39
N GLU A 72 -5.63 11.05 5.21
CA GLU A 72 -4.48 10.14 5.10
C GLU A 72 -3.21 10.85 4.60
N ASN A 73 -3.30 12.13 4.27
CA ASN A 73 -2.22 12.89 3.64
C ASN A 73 -1.68 12.20 2.36
N GLU A 74 -2.59 11.54 1.63
CA GLU A 74 -2.32 10.83 0.38
C GLU A 74 -3.09 11.44 -0.79
N ASN A 75 -2.65 11.15 -2.02
CA ASN A 75 -3.37 11.50 -3.23
C ASN A 75 -3.99 10.25 -3.86
N TYR A 76 -5.31 10.26 -3.94
CA TYR A 76 -6.06 9.31 -4.73
C TYR A 76 -6.15 9.79 -6.17
N PHE A 77 -6.27 8.87 -7.12
CA PHE A 77 -6.40 9.29 -8.51
C PHE A 77 -7.34 8.40 -9.32
N TRP A 78 -8.04 9.07 -10.23
CA TRP A 78 -8.64 8.43 -11.39
C TRP A 78 -7.67 8.54 -12.56
N TYR A 79 -7.62 7.52 -13.41
CA TYR A 79 -6.88 7.58 -14.66
C TYR A 79 -7.78 7.19 -15.82
N LYS A 80 -7.50 7.79 -16.97
CA LYS A 80 -8.26 7.55 -18.18
C LYS A 80 -7.87 6.20 -18.78
N THR A 81 -8.87 5.40 -19.09
CA THR A 81 -8.73 4.12 -19.80
C THR A 81 -9.22 4.27 -21.24
N PHE A 82 -9.12 3.20 -22.04
CA PHE A 82 -9.67 3.21 -23.39
C PHE A 82 -11.21 3.33 -23.40
N THR A 83 -11.89 2.82 -22.37
CA THR A 83 -13.36 2.73 -22.30
C THR A 83 -13.98 3.65 -21.26
N GLY A 84 -13.22 4.60 -20.70
CA GLY A 84 -13.72 5.53 -19.68
C GLY A 84 -12.67 5.84 -18.61
N TRP A 85 -13.00 5.66 -17.34
CA TRP A 85 -12.15 6.02 -16.19
C TRP A 85 -12.04 4.87 -15.19
N ALA A 86 -10.89 4.76 -14.54
CA ALA A 86 -10.71 3.81 -13.46
C ALA A 86 -10.07 4.46 -12.23
N PHE A 87 -10.49 3.99 -11.06
CA PHE A 87 -9.97 4.37 -9.77
C PHE A 87 -9.26 3.17 -9.16
N GLN A 88 -8.03 3.37 -8.74
CA GLN A 88 -7.17 2.34 -8.18
C GLN A 88 -6.54 2.86 -6.90
N SER A 89 -6.91 2.26 -5.76
CA SER A 89 -6.31 2.61 -4.49
C SER A 89 -6.27 1.45 -3.51
N CYS A 90 -5.39 1.57 -2.53
CA CYS A 90 -5.32 0.67 -1.39
C CYS A 90 -6.60 0.77 -0.54
N ARG A 91 -6.85 -0.27 0.25
CA ARG A 91 -7.91 -0.25 1.25
C ARG A 91 -7.63 0.87 2.24
N PHE A 92 -8.67 1.47 2.82
CA PHE A 92 -8.51 2.52 3.81
C PHE A 92 -7.53 2.16 4.95
N GLY A 93 -6.62 3.07 5.25
CA GLY A 93 -5.55 2.92 6.23
C GLY A 93 -4.43 1.97 5.80
N TRP A 94 -4.24 1.73 4.50
CA TRP A 94 -3.10 1.02 3.93
C TRP A 94 -2.30 1.96 3.04
N GLN A 95 -0.99 2.04 3.31
CA GLN A 95 -0.04 2.83 2.55
C GLN A 95 0.19 2.21 1.17
N ARG A 96 0.06 3.02 0.12
CA ARG A 96 0.40 2.61 -1.26
C ARG A 96 1.90 2.74 -1.53
N PHE A 97 2.46 1.74 -2.22
CA PHE A 97 3.76 1.81 -2.89
C PHE A 97 3.68 1.31 -4.33
N ASP A 98 4.24 2.10 -5.23
CA ASP A 98 4.41 1.75 -6.64
C ASP A 98 5.79 1.11 -6.84
N ARG A 99 5.80 -0.19 -7.12
CA ARG A 99 7.02 -0.97 -7.43
C ARG A 99 7.24 -1.03 -8.94
N ASN A 100 8.50 -1.13 -9.36
CA ASN A 100 8.88 -1.27 -10.77
C ASN A 100 8.25 -0.21 -11.71
N ASN A 101 8.34 1.07 -11.33
CA ASN A 101 7.74 2.18 -12.09
C ASN A 101 6.22 2.02 -12.32
N GLY A 102 5.50 1.47 -11.33
CA GLY A 102 4.05 1.27 -11.38
C GLY A 102 3.62 -0.04 -12.05
N ALA A 103 4.56 -0.93 -12.42
CA ALA A 103 4.22 -2.25 -12.96
C ALA A 103 3.63 -3.18 -11.89
N SER A 104 3.88 -2.93 -10.61
CA SER A 104 3.14 -3.56 -9.51
C SER A 104 2.82 -2.55 -8.42
N ILE A 105 1.62 -2.65 -7.86
CA ILE A 105 1.18 -1.81 -6.76
C ILE A 105 1.02 -2.69 -5.54
N VAL A 106 1.66 -2.32 -4.45
CA VAL A 106 1.49 -2.99 -3.15
C VAL A 106 0.90 -2.03 -2.14
N CYS A 107 0.10 -2.58 -1.24
CA CYS A 107 -0.53 -1.87 -0.17
C CYS A 107 -0.02 -2.43 1.15
N MET A 108 0.46 -1.58 2.05
CA MET A 108 1.12 -1.99 3.29
C MET A 108 0.42 -1.40 4.52
N LYS A 109 0.44 -2.14 5.63
CA LYS A 109 -0.11 -1.67 6.90
C LYS A 109 0.62 -2.32 8.07
N THR A 110 0.74 -1.58 9.18
CA THR A 110 1.24 -2.13 10.43
C THR A 110 0.16 -2.79 11.27
N VAL A 111 0.55 -3.84 11.99
CA VAL A 111 -0.26 -4.51 13.01
C VAL A 111 0.56 -4.69 14.29
N VAL A 112 -0.12 -4.75 15.43
CA VAL A 112 0.52 -5.00 16.73
C VAL A 112 0.56 -6.50 16.99
N SER A 113 1.76 -7.06 17.12
CA SER A 113 1.98 -8.50 17.28
C SER A 113 3.22 -8.76 18.14
N GLY A 114 3.36 -9.96 18.68
CA GLY A 114 4.57 -10.36 19.43
C GLY A 114 5.42 -11.35 18.63
N THR A 115 4.93 -12.58 18.54
CA THR A 115 5.64 -13.66 17.83
C THR A 115 5.46 -13.55 16.32
N LEU A 116 6.41 -14.09 15.56
CA LEU A 116 6.33 -14.16 14.09
C LEU A 116 5.06 -14.90 13.63
N GLU A 117 4.68 -15.98 14.31
CA GLU A 117 3.48 -16.75 13.97
C GLU A 117 2.20 -15.93 14.20
N ALA A 118 2.10 -15.21 15.32
CA ALA A 118 1.00 -14.29 15.56
C ALA A 118 0.95 -13.16 14.51
N ALA A 119 2.11 -12.66 14.07
CA ALA A 119 2.20 -11.65 13.03
C ALA A 119 1.64 -12.16 11.69
N LYS A 120 2.02 -13.38 11.27
CA LYS A 120 1.49 -14.03 10.07
C LYS A 120 -0.03 -14.16 10.14
N GLN A 121 -0.55 -14.71 11.23
CA GLN A 121 -2.00 -14.89 11.43
C GLN A 121 -2.76 -13.56 11.40
N GLN A 122 -2.19 -12.49 11.97
CA GLN A 122 -2.79 -11.17 11.89
C GLN A 122 -2.82 -10.63 10.45
N CYS A 123 -1.73 -10.75 9.70
CA CYS A 123 -1.73 -10.34 8.30
C CYS A 123 -2.74 -11.15 7.48
N GLU A 124 -2.82 -12.47 7.69
CA GLU A 124 -3.80 -13.34 7.03
C GLU A 124 -5.23 -12.96 7.36
N SER A 125 -5.53 -12.60 8.62
CA SER A 125 -6.87 -12.12 9.03
C SER A 125 -7.31 -10.86 8.27
N LEU A 126 -6.35 -10.09 7.76
CA LEU A 126 -6.56 -8.90 6.95
C LEU A 126 -6.52 -9.19 5.44
N ASN A 127 -6.57 -10.45 5.00
CA ASN A 127 -6.40 -10.87 3.61
C ASN A 127 -5.12 -10.28 2.99
N SER A 128 -4.02 -10.43 3.71
CA SER A 128 -2.67 -9.97 3.36
C SER A 128 -1.62 -10.96 3.89
N THR A 129 -0.34 -10.69 3.67
CA THR A 129 0.78 -11.49 4.20
C THR A 129 1.78 -10.58 4.89
N LEU A 130 2.70 -11.12 5.70
CA LEU A 130 3.94 -10.40 6.02
C LEU A 130 4.59 -9.96 4.70
N ILE A 131 5.00 -8.69 4.62
CA ILE A 131 5.51 -8.10 3.39
C ILE A 131 7.03 -7.91 3.46
N GLY A 132 7.70 -8.13 2.33
CA GLY A 132 9.11 -7.81 2.13
C GLY A 132 9.31 -6.36 1.68
N VAL A 133 10.58 -5.94 1.65
CA VAL A 133 10.98 -4.56 1.34
C VAL A 133 11.60 -4.51 -0.06
N ALA A 134 11.01 -3.73 -0.97
CA ALA A 134 11.46 -3.61 -2.36
C ALA A 134 12.29 -2.35 -2.64
N SER A 135 12.25 -1.34 -1.78
CA SER A 135 12.93 -0.07 -2.02
C SER A 135 13.38 0.62 -0.73
N THR A 136 14.31 1.56 -0.85
CA THR A 136 14.71 2.44 0.26
C THR A 136 13.56 3.30 0.74
N GLN A 137 12.65 3.72 -0.16
CA GLN A 137 11.45 4.48 0.22
C GLN A 137 10.51 3.65 1.12
N GLU A 138 10.29 2.38 0.79
CA GLU A 138 9.51 1.47 1.64
C GLU A 138 10.18 1.29 2.99
N ASN A 139 11.49 1.09 2.99
CA ASN A 139 12.30 0.94 4.19
C ASN A 139 12.22 2.16 5.12
N ASP A 140 12.39 3.37 4.58
CA ASP A 140 12.32 4.63 5.32
C ASP A 140 10.93 4.85 5.90
N TRP A 141 9.88 4.57 5.12
CA TRP A 141 8.51 4.64 5.61
C TRP A 141 8.26 3.65 6.75
N MET A 142 8.68 2.39 6.61
CA MET A 142 8.50 1.37 7.64
C MET A 142 9.23 1.80 8.92
N ARG A 143 10.49 2.20 8.82
CA ARG A 143 11.30 2.68 9.95
C ARG A 143 10.63 3.85 10.67
N ASN A 144 10.23 4.87 9.92
CA ASN A 144 9.55 6.04 10.48
C ASN A 144 8.22 5.67 11.13
N THR A 145 7.49 4.72 10.53
CA THR A 145 6.23 4.21 11.08
C THR A 145 6.44 3.51 12.42
N VAL A 146 7.48 2.68 12.56
CA VAL A 146 7.83 2.05 13.86
C VAL A 146 8.10 3.13 14.91
N LEU A 147 8.93 4.13 14.58
CA LEU A 147 9.27 5.21 15.51
C LEU A 147 8.04 6.04 15.90
N GLN A 148 7.18 6.38 14.95
CA GLN A 148 5.97 7.17 15.21
C GLN A 148 4.96 6.43 16.09
N ILE A 149 4.80 5.12 15.90
CA ILE A 149 3.84 4.31 16.67
C ILE A 149 4.34 4.04 18.08
N THR A 150 5.63 3.76 18.24
CA THR A 150 6.19 3.27 19.51
C THR A 150 6.89 4.34 20.32
N ASN A 151 7.36 5.42 19.67
CA ASN A 151 8.26 6.42 20.25
C ASN A 151 9.51 5.78 20.89
N ASP A 152 10.00 4.68 20.29
CA ASP A 152 11.13 3.89 20.77
C ASP A 152 11.99 3.43 19.57
N GLU A 153 13.25 3.89 19.53
CA GLU A 153 14.20 3.55 18.47
C GLU A 153 14.61 2.07 18.49
N THR A 154 14.42 1.38 19.62
CA THR A 154 14.75 -0.02 19.78
C THR A 154 13.60 -0.95 19.37
N ALA A 155 12.40 -0.41 19.15
CA ALA A 155 11.24 -1.19 18.75
C ALA A 155 11.44 -1.87 17.39
N MET A 156 10.89 -3.07 17.27
CA MET A 156 11.09 -3.94 16.12
C MET A 156 9.76 -4.47 15.60
N PHE A 157 9.60 -4.49 14.28
CA PHE A 157 8.39 -4.97 13.62
C PHE A 157 8.76 -6.06 12.61
N TRP A 158 8.10 -7.22 12.68
CA TRP A 158 8.33 -8.32 11.74
C TRP A 158 8.09 -7.91 10.29
N ILE A 159 8.95 -8.39 9.40
CA ILE A 159 8.76 -8.34 7.94
C ILE A 159 8.89 -9.76 7.36
N SER A 160 8.53 -9.91 6.09
CA SER A 160 8.77 -11.18 5.39
C SER A 160 10.26 -11.42 5.18
N GLY A 161 10.60 -12.64 4.78
CA GLY A 161 11.90 -12.95 4.22
C GLY A 161 12.87 -13.63 5.17
N LEU A 162 13.87 -14.23 4.55
CA LEU A 162 14.90 -15.01 5.20
C LEU A 162 16.27 -14.62 4.65
N ARG A 163 17.26 -14.55 5.54
CA ARG A 163 18.66 -14.43 5.13
C ARG A 163 19.31 -15.80 5.10
N ASN A 164 19.65 -16.30 3.91
CA ASN A 164 20.43 -17.51 3.77
C ASN A 164 21.92 -17.15 3.84
N VAL A 165 22.54 -17.38 4.99
CA VAL A 165 23.99 -17.18 5.17
C VAL A 165 24.69 -18.50 4.88
N SER A 166 25.12 -18.71 3.63
CA SER A 166 26.05 -19.81 3.32
C SER A 166 27.47 -19.38 3.67
N LYS A 167 28.28 -20.28 4.23
CA LYS A 167 29.67 -19.96 4.62
C LYS A 167 30.61 -19.76 3.42
N ASP A 168 30.21 -20.20 2.23
CA ASP A 168 31.08 -20.28 1.05
C ASP A 168 30.59 -19.46 -0.17
N GLU A 169 29.32 -19.04 -0.24
CA GLU A 169 28.74 -18.35 -1.43
C GLU A 169 28.17 -16.94 -1.13
N GLY A 170 28.40 -16.41 0.08
CA GLY A 170 27.87 -15.11 0.50
C GLY A 170 26.45 -15.21 1.10
N SER A 171 25.93 -14.08 1.56
CA SER A 171 24.59 -13.98 2.15
C SER A 171 23.54 -13.60 1.12
N GLU A 172 22.51 -14.42 0.96
CA GLU A 172 21.35 -14.17 0.09
C GLU A 172 20.15 -13.74 0.94
N LEU A 173 19.39 -12.77 0.46
CA LEU A 173 18.11 -12.35 1.04
C LEU A 173 16.97 -12.85 0.16
N ILE A 174 16.08 -13.66 0.72
CA ILE A 174 14.95 -14.27 0.03
C ILE A 174 13.67 -13.77 0.67
N TRP A 175 12.86 -13.01 -0.06
CA TRP A 175 11.51 -12.67 0.42
C TRP A 175 10.57 -13.87 0.28
N THR A 176 9.81 -14.15 1.34
CA THR A 176 8.90 -15.31 1.40
C THR A 176 7.44 -14.94 1.18
N ASP A 177 7.15 -13.69 0.83
CA ASP A 177 5.80 -13.17 0.68
C ASP A 177 5.15 -13.51 -0.67
N GLY A 178 5.94 -13.97 -1.66
CA GLY A 178 5.49 -14.20 -3.03
C GLY A 178 5.10 -12.92 -3.79
N ILE A 179 5.39 -11.74 -3.23
CA ILE A 179 5.02 -10.42 -3.77
C ILE A 179 6.28 -9.60 -4.08
N THR A 180 7.30 -9.68 -3.23
CA THR A 180 8.52 -8.89 -3.35
C THR A 180 9.53 -9.63 -4.22
N THR A 181 9.67 -9.19 -5.46
CA THR A 181 10.48 -9.85 -6.49
C THR A 181 11.70 -9.04 -6.93
N ASP A 182 11.92 -7.85 -6.36
CA ASP A 182 12.91 -6.91 -6.89
C ASP A 182 14.32 -7.17 -6.36
N ASN A 183 15.28 -7.17 -7.28
CA ASN A 183 16.72 -7.37 -7.07
C ASN A 183 17.42 -6.14 -6.43
N THR A 184 16.66 -5.08 -6.14
CA THR A 184 17.10 -3.87 -5.40
C THR A 184 17.43 -4.16 -3.93
N THR A 185 17.09 -5.35 -3.44
CA THR A 185 17.52 -5.93 -2.17
C THR A 185 19.02 -5.90 -1.92
N ILE A 186 19.85 -5.85 -2.98
CA ILE A 186 21.31 -5.77 -2.84
C ILE A 186 21.74 -4.51 -2.09
N ALA A 187 21.04 -3.38 -2.26
CA ALA A 187 21.35 -2.15 -1.52
C ALA A 187 21.04 -2.29 -0.02
N LEU A 188 19.97 -3.03 0.31
CA LEU A 188 19.53 -3.29 1.67
C LEU A 188 20.36 -4.36 2.39
N LEU A 189 21.14 -5.19 1.68
CA LEU A 189 22.01 -6.20 2.28
C LEU A 189 23.05 -5.59 3.23
N ASN A 190 23.52 -4.37 2.94
CA ASN A 190 24.43 -3.62 3.83
C ASN A 190 23.73 -3.16 5.11
N ASP A 191 22.40 -3.01 5.07
CA ASP A 191 21.59 -2.58 6.20
C ASP A 191 21.19 -3.76 7.09
N ILE A 192 21.61 -5.01 6.80
CA ILE A 192 21.29 -6.18 7.62
C ILE A 192 22.38 -6.46 8.65
N THR A 193 22.03 -6.35 9.93
CA THR A 193 22.92 -6.67 11.06
C THR A 193 22.43 -7.90 11.87
N GLY A 194 23.29 -8.46 12.73
CA GLY A 194 22.98 -9.62 13.59
C GLY A 194 23.52 -10.98 13.08
N GLU A 195 23.77 -11.92 14.00
CA GLU A 195 24.32 -13.25 13.71
C GLU A 195 23.23 -14.31 13.44
N SER A 196 23.49 -15.22 12.49
CA SER A 196 22.94 -16.60 12.37
C SER A 196 21.42 -16.82 12.51
N GLU A 197 20.58 -15.82 12.30
CA GLU A 197 19.13 -15.97 12.42
C GLU A 197 18.42 -15.70 11.09
N ASN A 198 17.46 -16.57 10.76
CA ASN A 198 16.86 -16.61 9.43
C ASN A 198 15.64 -15.70 9.28
N CYS A 199 15.16 -14.99 10.31
CA CYS A 199 13.99 -14.12 10.19
C CYS A 199 14.39 -12.64 10.27
N LEU A 200 13.51 -11.76 9.80
CA LEU A 200 13.82 -10.34 9.60
C LEU A 200 12.81 -9.44 10.29
N ALA A 201 13.31 -8.31 10.81
CA ALA A 201 12.48 -7.25 11.36
C ALA A 201 12.99 -5.87 10.91
N ILE A 202 12.11 -4.88 10.94
CA ILE A 202 12.45 -3.46 10.85
C ILE A 202 12.64 -2.90 12.25
N GLN A 203 13.78 -2.25 12.50
CA GLN A 203 14.06 -1.46 13.69
C GLN A 203 14.11 0.03 13.35
N ALA A 204 13.71 0.88 14.28
CA ALA A 204 13.61 2.33 14.10
C ALA A 204 14.96 3.10 14.07
N THR A 205 16.13 2.44 14.11
CA THR A 205 17.46 3.08 14.22
C THR A 205 17.99 3.71 12.92
N GLU A 206 18.88 4.70 13.03
CA GLU A 206 19.39 5.53 11.90
C GLU A 206 20.33 4.82 10.92
N THR A 207 20.99 3.73 11.32
CA THR A 207 22.13 3.18 10.55
C THR A 207 21.82 1.92 9.76
N SER A 208 20.84 1.12 10.19
CA SER A 208 20.51 -0.18 9.61
C SER A 208 19.11 -0.57 10.10
N SER A 209 18.11 -0.44 9.25
CA SER A 209 16.72 -0.66 9.65
C SER A 209 16.31 -2.12 9.56
N ILE A 210 16.94 -2.96 8.72
CA ILE A 210 16.60 -4.38 8.64
C ILE A 210 17.53 -5.17 9.55
N ILE A 211 17.01 -5.99 10.44
CA ILE A 211 17.83 -6.77 11.37
C ILE A 211 17.52 -8.26 11.29
N ASN A 212 18.54 -9.11 11.45
CA ASN A 212 18.34 -10.55 11.63
C ASN A 212 17.78 -10.79 13.03
N MET A 213 16.78 -11.67 13.10
CA MET A 213 16.03 -11.97 14.30
C MET A 213 15.70 -13.44 14.43
N ASN A 214 15.72 -13.92 15.66
CA ASN A 214 15.32 -15.28 15.99
C ASN A 214 13.86 -15.45 15.63
N CYS A 215 13.54 -16.41 14.77
CA CYS A 215 12.16 -16.66 14.37
C CYS A 215 11.23 -17.01 15.56
N GLY A 216 11.78 -17.50 16.68
CA GLY A 216 11.06 -17.76 17.93
C GLY A 216 11.06 -16.60 18.93
N SER A 217 11.65 -15.45 18.57
CA SER A 217 11.66 -14.26 19.42
C SER A 217 10.26 -13.71 19.63
N GLY A 218 10.01 -13.18 20.82
CA GLY A 218 8.86 -12.32 21.12
C GLY A 218 9.24 -10.84 21.27
N ALA A 219 10.45 -10.46 20.87
CA ALA A 219 10.95 -9.10 21.03
C ALA A 219 10.29 -8.08 20.08
N PRO A 220 10.00 -8.41 18.80
CA PRO A 220 9.22 -7.50 17.97
C PRO A 220 7.81 -7.30 18.51
N THR A 221 7.34 -6.07 18.45
CA THR A 221 6.06 -5.60 19.02
C THR A 221 5.02 -5.30 17.94
N GLY A 222 5.37 -5.51 16.68
CA GLY A 222 4.48 -5.35 15.55
C GLY A 222 4.93 -6.14 14.33
N ALA A 223 4.24 -5.90 13.23
CA ALA A 223 4.56 -6.46 11.94
C ALA A 223 4.08 -5.56 10.80
N PHE A 224 4.72 -5.66 9.65
CA PHE A 224 4.24 -5.08 8.40
C PHE A 224 3.55 -6.14 7.56
N CYS A 225 2.28 -5.89 7.30
CA CYS A 225 1.47 -6.68 6.39
C CYS A 225 1.39 -5.98 5.04
N GLY A 226 1.23 -6.75 3.97
CA GLY A 226 1.02 -6.22 2.64
C GLY A 226 0.29 -7.18 1.72
N TYR A 227 -0.35 -6.62 0.71
CA TYR A 227 -0.95 -7.36 -0.38
C TYR A 227 -0.63 -6.70 -1.72
N LYS A 228 -0.53 -7.53 -2.76
CA LYS A 228 -0.41 -7.06 -4.13
C LYS A 228 -1.78 -6.63 -4.63
N PHE A 229 -1.88 -5.37 -5.05
CA PHE A 229 -3.09 -4.85 -5.64
C PHE A 229 -3.15 -5.16 -7.15
N ILE A 230 -2.03 -4.94 -7.86
CA ILE A 230 -1.84 -5.22 -9.31
C ILE A 230 -0.44 -5.78 -9.54
#